data_AF-A0A523UA93-F1
#
_entry.id   AF-A0A523UA93-F1
#
_cell.length_a   1.000
_cell.length_b   1.000
_cell.length_c   1.000
_cell.angle_alpha   90.00
_cell.angle_beta   90.00
_cell.angle_gamma   90.00
#
_symmetry.space_group_name_H-M   'P 1'
#
loop_
_entity.id
_entity.type
_entity.pdbx_description
1 polymer ?
#
loop_
_entity_poly.entity_id
_entity_poly.type
_entity_poly.pdbx_seq_one_letter_code
_entity_poly.pdbx_strand_id
1 'polypeptide(L)'
;MTVNQTRYDYFLIWGNGLKYTRNIIDFIRGRPEFDILKIIRHKPESIDEFVKRVYENDAVPWRHLVAKTEYLLESESDVLVIFVKNLQPREEIVGDEDFRHPQCMLMKEMKDEIRNKYNPRVDGRRTEEHVIHGSDFESQTNHMLKLLGCEEGLEYLAKVPNPVIEVPHHIFTFDRFRIRSVKTSEVYCNILRGDAEEWSKDRLPIKETPHYGYLKGVREPYRLYWKKFGGKLLLDDHTPEGFDQLAGDFDYLMPPYETSYILVEKSSLGGYTILDGVHRASILAASGVEMWIAAVVG
;
A
#
# COMPACT_ATOMS: atom_id res chain seq x y z
N MET A 1 22.30 21.87 -9.00
CA MET A 1 21.51 20.70 -9.41
C MET A 1 21.26 19.90 -8.14
N THR A 2 20.11 20.11 -7.50
CA THR A 2 19.67 19.26 -6.40
C THR A 2 19.44 17.87 -7.00
N VAL A 3 20.16 16.87 -6.52
CA VAL A 3 19.82 15.48 -6.79
C VAL A 3 18.38 15.32 -6.32
N ASN A 4 17.46 14.89 -7.20
CA ASN A 4 16.12 14.48 -6.79
C ASN A 4 16.29 13.24 -5.91
N GLN A 5 16.49 13.47 -4.62
CA GLN A 5 16.62 12.41 -3.64
C GLN A 5 15.20 11.94 -3.32
N THR A 6 14.83 10.74 -3.76
CA THR A 6 13.57 10.12 -3.34
C THR A 6 13.68 9.71 -1.88
N ARG A 7 12.57 9.67 -1.15
CA ARG A 7 12.52 9.18 0.24
C ARG A 7 11.24 8.40 0.52
N TYR A 8 11.15 7.76 1.66
CA TYR A 8 9.94 7.06 2.10
C TYR A 8 9.14 7.89 3.09
N ASP A 9 7.85 8.03 2.82
CA ASP A 9 6.90 8.74 3.65
C ASP A 9 5.72 7.82 4.02
N TYR A 10 4.93 8.23 5.00
CA TYR A 10 3.67 7.56 5.29
C TYR A 10 2.53 8.54 5.51
N PHE A 11 1.33 8.07 5.21
CA PHE A 11 0.07 8.67 5.63
C PHE A 11 -0.62 7.73 6.62
N LEU A 12 -1.21 8.29 7.67
CA LEU A 12 -1.94 7.57 8.70
C LEU A 12 -3.37 8.12 8.75
N ILE A 13 -4.34 7.29 8.38
CA ILE A 13 -5.76 7.58 8.50
C ILE A 13 -6.22 7.11 9.88
N TRP A 14 -6.71 8.04 10.68
CA TRP A 14 -7.27 7.77 12.00
C TRP A 14 -8.67 7.15 11.92
N GLY A 15 -9.17 6.58 13.02
CA GLY A 15 -10.47 5.91 13.07
C GLY A 15 -11.63 6.76 12.52
N ASN A 16 -11.67 8.04 12.88
CA ASN A 16 -12.67 9.01 12.39
C ASN A 16 -12.57 9.29 10.87
N GLY A 17 -11.42 8.99 10.25
CA GLY A 17 -11.15 9.12 8.83
C GLY A 17 -11.43 7.86 7.99
N LEU A 18 -11.55 6.68 8.61
CA LEU A 18 -11.64 5.40 7.89
C LEU A 18 -12.85 5.29 6.95
N LYS A 19 -13.93 6.02 7.22
CA LYS A 19 -15.08 6.14 6.30
C LYS A 19 -14.74 6.76 4.95
N TYR A 20 -13.62 7.48 4.85
CA TYR A 20 -13.13 8.12 3.63
C TYR A 20 -11.93 7.39 3.01
N THR A 21 -11.52 6.23 3.55
CA THR A 21 -10.33 5.48 3.13
C THR A 21 -10.15 5.40 1.62
N ARG A 22 -11.19 4.95 0.90
CA ARG A 22 -11.15 4.85 -0.57
C ARG A 22 -10.78 6.18 -1.21
N ASN A 23 -11.51 7.25 -0.88
CA ASN A 23 -11.31 8.56 -1.49
C ASN A 23 -9.96 9.19 -1.10
N ILE A 24 -9.38 8.81 0.05
CA ILE A 24 -8.06 9.27 0.48
C ILE A 24 -6.96 8.52 -0.29
N ILE A 25 -7.05 7.19 -0.39
CA ILE A 25 -6.10 6.39 -1.18
C ILE A 25 -6.13 6.82 -2.64
N ASP A 26 -7.32 6.96 -3.24
CA ASP A 26 -7.46 7.42 -4.62
C ASP A 26 -6.87 8.82 -4.84
N PHE A 27 -6.99 9.70 -3.84
CA PHE A 27 -6.39 11.03 -3.87
C PHE A 27 -4.86 10.99 -3.83
N ILE A 28 -4.27 10.09 -3.03
CA ILE A 28 -2.81 9.89 -2.98
C ILE A 28 -2.33 9.25 -4.28
N ARG A 29 -3.01 8.20 -4.76
CA ARG A 29 -2.66 7.50 -6.01
C ARG A 29 -2.70 8.41 -7.23
N GLY A 30 -3.60 9.39 -7.24
CA GLY A 30 -3.70 10.38 -8.32
C GLY A 30 -2.53 11.39 -8.38
N ARG A 31 -1.53 11.27 -7.50
CA ARG A 31 -0.37 12.17 -7.44
C ARG A 31 0.87 11.51 -8.05
N PRO A 32 1.40 12.03 -9.17
CA PRO A 32 2.61 11.49 -9.78
C PRO A 32 3.85 11.61 -8.90
N GLU A 33 3.78 12.38 -7.81
CA GLU A 33 4.86 12.52 -6.83
C GLU A 33 4.96 11.34 -5.85
N PHE A 34 3.95 10.45 -5.80
CA PHE A 34 3.89 9.35 -4.84
C PHE A 34 3.62 8.00 -5.50
N ASP A 35 4.47 7.01 -5.18
CA ASP A 35 4.16 5.59 -5.43
C ASP A 35 3.67 4.95 -4.12
N ILE A 36 2.48 4.35 -4.10
CA ILE A 36 2.01 3.59 -2.94
C ILE A 36 2.74 2.25 -2.90
N LEU A 37 3.51 2.02 -1.83
CA LEU A 37 4.31 0.81 -1.66
C LEU A 37 3.61 -0.24 -0.81
N LYS A 38 2.91 0.20 0.23
CA LYS A 38 2.32 -0.70 1.22
C LYS A 38 1.16 -0.03 1.96
N ILE A 39 0.12 -0.79 2.23
CA ILE A 39 -1.04 -0.39 3.02
C ILE A 39 -1.18 -1.39 4.16
N ILE A 40 -1.22 -0.90 5.40
CA ILE A 40 -1.40 -1.69 6.61
C ILE A 40 -2.60 -1.15 7.40
N ARG A 41 -3.57 -2.02 7.68
CA ARG A 41 -4.66 -1.76 8.63
C ARG A 41 -4.25 -2.34 9.97
N HIS A 42 -4.21 -1.50 10.98
CA HIS A 42 -3.78 -1.87 12.31
C HIS A 42 -4.86 -1.53 13.33
N LYS A 43 -5.15 -2.49 14.21
CA LYS A 43 -6.08 -2.33 15.31
C LYS A 43 -5.28 -2.32 16.62
N PRO A 44 -4.84 -1.15 17.12
CA PRO A 44 -4.07 -1.10 18.35
C PRO A 44 -4.90 -1.57 19.54
N GLU A 45 -4.26 -2.26 20.49
CA GLU A 45 -4.91 -2.66 21.76
C GLU A 45 -5.30 -1.43 22.60
N SER A 46 -4.44 -0.40 22.57
CA SER A 46 -4.67 0.91 23.22
C SER A 46 -4.41 2.03 22.22
N ILE A 47 -5.45 2.80 21.89
CA ILE A 47 -5.30 3.96 21.01
C ILE A 47 -4.44 5.05 21.66
N ASP A 48 -4.51 5.20 22.98
CA ASP A 48 -3.68 6.17 23.74
C ASP A 48 -2.19 5.83 23.62
N GLU A 49 -1.83 4.57 23.83
CA GLU A 49 -0.44 4.12 23.68
C GLU A 49 0.03 4.23 22.22
N PHE A 50 -0.83 3.86 21.27
CA PHE A 50 -0.52 3.99 19.86
C PHE A 50 -0.24 5.44 19.49
N VAL A 51 -1.11 6.38 19.87
CA VAL A 51 -0.91 7.82 19.62
C VAL A 51 0.40 8.28 20.25
N LYS A 52 0.68 7.95 21.52
CA LYS A 52 1.98 8.29 22.15
C LYS A 52 3.16 7.82 21.31
N ARG A 53 3.15 6.56 20.88
CA ARG A 53 4.22 5.97 20.06
C ARG A 53 4.35 6.62 18.69
N VAL A 54 3.25 7.01 18.04
CA VAL A 54 3.33 7.75 16.76
C VAL A 54 4.07 9.08 16.94
N TYR A 55 3.80 9.80 18.02
CA TYR A 55 4.32 11.14 18.30
C TYR A 55 5.64 11.16 19.11
N GLU A 56 6.20 10.01 19.50
CA GLU A 56 7.47 9.91 20.24
C GLU A 56 8.66 10.51 19.48
N ASN A 57 8.61 10.47 18.14
CA ASN A 57 9.64 11.00 17.25
C ASN A 57 9.22 12.33 16.58
N ASP A 58 8.25 13.05 17.15
CA ASP A 58 7.92 14.40 16.70
C ASP A 58 8.91 15.42 17.28
N ALA A 59 9.14 16.50 16.54
CA ALA A 59 9.98 17.60 16.99
C ALA A 59 9.32 18.45 18.10
N VAL A 60 8.01 18.27 18.32
CA VAL A 60 7.22 19.05 19.28
C VAL A 60 7.04 18.23 20.56
N PRO A 61 7.29 18.81 21.76
CA PRO A 61 7.12 18.07 23.01
C PRO A 61 5.69 17.54 23.20
N TRP A 62 5.57 16.29 23.67
CA TRP A 62 4.30 15.58 23.87
C TRP A 62 3.21 16.40 24.58
N ARG A 63 3.57 17.21 25.58
CA ARG A 63 2.63 18.05 26.33
C ARG A 63 1.83 19.02 25.43
N HIS A 64 2.41 19.48 24.33
CA HIS A 64 1.75 20.35 23.35
C HIS A 64 0.91 19.59 22.33
N LEU A 65 1.10 18.27 22.23
CA LEU A 65 0.39 17.38 21.32
C LEU A 65 -0.86 16.78 21.96
N VAL A 66 -0.88 16.55 23.28
CA VAL A 66 -2.03 15.98 24.02
C VAL A 66 -3.34 16.71 23.69
N ALA A 67 -3.37 18.03 23.82
CA ALA A 67 -4.58 18.82 23.55
C ALA A 67 -5.03 18.73 22.08
N LYS A 68 -4.11 18.44 21.14
CA LYS A 68 -4.39 18.26 19.71
C LYS A 68 -4.76 16.83 19.36
N THR A 69 -4.64 15.88 20.28
CA THR A 69 -4.91 14.46 20.03
C THR A 69 -6.02 13.88 20.91
N GLU A 70 -6.59 14.67 21.83
CA GLU A 70 -7.70 14.24 22.70
C GLU A 70 -8.87 13.60 21.94
N TYR A 71 -9.29 14.16 20.80
CA TYR A 71 -10.38 13.60 19.99
C TYR A 71 -10.07 12.21 19.41
N LEU A 72 -8.78 11.83 19.30
CA LEU A 72 -8.39 10.50 18.81
C LEU A 72 -8.68 9.42 19.85
N LEU A 73 -8.67 9.77 21.13
CA LEU A 73 -8.96 8.84 22.23
C LEU A 73 -10.43 8.39 22.23
N GLU A 74 -11.31 9.19 21.63
CA GLU A 74 -12.74 8.88 21.46
C GLU A 74 -13.04 8.15 20.14
N SER A 75 -12.04 8.03 19.25
CA SER A 75 -12.21 7.40 17.94
C SER A 75 -12.10 5.88 18.02
N GLU A 76 -12.62 5.19 17.00
CA GLU A 76 -12.45 3.74 16.87
C GLU A 76 -10.94 3.39 16.87
N SER A 77 -10.54 2.43 17.69
CA SER A 77 -9.16 1.92 17.77
C SER A 77 -8.78 1.10 16.52
N ASP A 78 -8.87 1.71 15.35
CA ASP A 78 -8.55 1.14 14.05
C ASP A 78 -7.94 2.25 13.20
N VAL A 79 -6.83 1.95 12.53
CA VAL A 79 -6.09 2.90 11.71
C VAL A 79 -5.63 2.25 10.41
N LEU A 80 -5.40 3.09 9.40
CA LEU A 80 -4.80 2.66 8.14
C LEU A 80 -3.54 3.45 7.85
N VAL A 81 -2.42 2.76 7.67
CA VAL A 81 -1.13 3.34 7.33
C VAL A 81 -0.81 3.05 5.87
N ILE A 82 -0.48 4.07 5.11
CA ILE A 82 -0.16 4.01 3.69
C ILE A 82 1.28 4.49 3.55
N PHE A 83 2.19 3.57 3.28
CA PHE A 83 3.58 3.86 2.99
C PHE A 83 3.75 4.18 1.51
N VAL A 84 4.48 5.25 1.24
CA VAL A 84 4.70 5.76 -0.11
C VAL A 84 6.18 6.02 -0.37
N LYS A 85 6.59 5.87 -1.63
CA LYS A 85 7.81 6.46 -2.14
C LYS A 85 7.49 7.88 -2.58
N ASN A 86 8.10 8.86 -1.93
CA ASN A 86 8.04 10.25 -2.33
C ASN A 86 9.13 10.52 -3.37
N LEU A 87 8.72 10.75 -4.61
CA LEU A 87 9.60 10.93 -5.76
C LEU A 87 10.18 12.35 -5.84
N GLN A 88 9.54 13.32 -5.17
CA GLN A 88 9.90 14.74 -5.22
C GLN A 88 9.77 15.40 -3.84
N PRO A 89 10.51 14.93 -2.81
CA PRO A 89 10.41 15.54 -1.49
C PRO A 89 10.96 16.98 -1.53
N ARG A 90 10.20 17.88 -0.90
CA ARG A 90 10.57 19.29 -0.74
C ARG A 90 10.82 19.59 0.74
N GLU A 91 12.06 19.41 1.19
CA GLU A 91 12.42 19.63 2.59
C GLU A 91 12.73 21.11 2.87
N GLU A 92 12.12 21.63 3.93
CA GLU A 92 12.37 22.97 4.45
C GLU A 92 12.55 22.93 5.98
N ILE A 93 13.32 23.88 6.53
CA ILE A 93 13.38 24.09 7.97
C ILE A 93 12.27 25.06 8.37
N VAL A 94 11.34 24.60 9.19
CA VAL A 94 10.19 25.36 9.68
C VAL A 94 10.25 25.53 11.19
N GLY A 95 9.43 26.44 11.74
CA GLY A 95 9.40 26.76 13.17
C GLY A 95 10.32 27.91 13.56
N ASP A 96 10.12 28.44 14.76
CA ASP A 96 10.86 29.57 15.31
C ASP A 96 11.84 29.12 16.39
N GLU A 97 13.02 29.73 16.42
CA GLU A 97 14.07 29.54 17.45
C GLU A 97 14.33 28.06 17.77
N ASP A 98 13.99 27.62 18.99
CA ASP A 98 14.22 26.27 19.51
C ASP A 98 13.29 25.20 18.92
N PHE A 99 12.25 25.61 18.18
CA PHE A 99 11.29 24.70 17.54
C PHE A 99 11.60 24.45 16.06
N ARG A 100 12.79 24.85 15.60
CA ARG A 100 13.21 24.64 14.21
C ARG A 100 13.40 23.16 13.90
N HIS A 101 12.70 22.65 12.89
CA HIS A 101 12.80 21.25 12.48
C HIS A 101 12.65 21.09 10.96
N PRO A 102 13.21 20.02 10.38
CA PRO A 102 12.96 19.69 8.97
C PRO A 102 11.52 19.20 8.78
N GLN A 103 10.89 19.64 7.70
CA GLN A 103 9.57 19.20 7.28
C GLN A 103 9.50 19.10 5.75
N CYS A 104 8.85 18.06 5.24
CA CYS A 104 8.52 18.00 3.83
C CYS A 104 7.25 18.77 3.51
N MET A 105 7.40 19.83 2.72
CA MET A 105 6.31 20.71 2.32
C MET A 105 5.30 19.99 1.43
N LEU A 106 5.73 19.06 0.58
CA LEU A 106 4.82 18.24 -0.21
C LEU A 106 3.91 17.38 0.69
N MET A 107 4.48 16.73 1.71
CA MET A 107 3.69 15.96 2.68
C MET A 107 2.73 16.86 3.47
N LYS A 108 3.18 18.05 3.89
CA LYS A 108 2.33 19.02 4.58
C LYS A 108 1.15 19.47 3.71
N GLU A 109 1.41 19.87 2.46
CA GLU A 109 0.39 20.29 1.50
C GLU A 109 -0.63 19.16 1.27
N MET A 110 -0.16 17.94 1.05
CA MET A 110 -1.02 16.76 0.89
C MET A 110 -1.91 16.52 2.11
N LYS A 111 -1.35 16.57 3.32
CA LYS A 111 -2.13 16.47 4.57
C LYS A 111 -3.19 17.56 4.64
N ASP A 112 -2.82 18.80 4.35
CA ASP A 112 -3.74 19.95 4.42
C ASP A 112 -4.87 19.85 3.38
N GLU A 113 -4.60 19.42 2.15
CA GLU A 113 -5.60 19.21 1.11
C GLU A 113 -6.61 18.12 1.50
N ILE A 114 -6.11 16.99 2.01
CA ILE A 114 -6.97 15.89 2.48
C ILE A 114 -7.82 16.35 3.68
N ARG A 115 -7.22 17.05 4.65
CA ARG A 115 -7.94 17.62 5.80
C ARG A 115 -9.01 18.62 5.38
N ASN A 116 -8.71 19.50 4.42
CA ASN A 116 -9.68 20.47 3.90
C ASN A 116 -10.91 19.79 3.28
N LYS A 117 -10.71 18.62 2.67
CA LYS A 117 -11.79 17.87 2.02
C LYS A 117 -12.60 17.01 3.00
N TYR A 118 -11.96 16.43 4.02
CA TYR A 118 -12.56 15.35 4.81
C TYR A 118 -12.64 15.57 6.32
N ASN A 119 -11.95 16.57 6.89
CA ASN A 119 -12.14 16.89 8.30
C ASN A 119 -13.60 17.34 8.55
N PRO A 120 -14.14 17.08 9.75
CA PRO A 120 -15.39 17.68 10.18
C PRO A 120 -15.36 19.21 10.08
N ARG A 121 -16.55 19.79 9.94
CA ARG A 121 -16.75 21.24 9.87
C ARG A 121 -17.79 21.70 10.89
N VAL A 122 -17.50 22.81 11.54
CA VAL A 122 -18.43 23.53 12.43
C VAL A 122 -18.56 24.94 11.87
N ASP A 123 -19.80 25.37 11.61
CA ASP A 123 -20.11 26.67 10.99
C ASP A 123 -19.33 26.93 9.69
N GLY A 124 -19.17 25.87 8.88
CA GLY A 124 -18.43 25.90 7.62
C GLY A 124 -16.90 25.93 7.76
N ARG A 125 -16.36 26.07 8.97
CA ARG A 125 -14.92 26.06 9.25
C ARG A 125 -14.43 24.65 9.55
N ARG A 126 -13.24 24.32 9.03
CA ARG A 126 -12.55 23.05 9.29
C ARG A 126 -12.21 22.95 10.78
N THR A 127 -12.50 21.81 11.41
CA THR A 127 -12.07 21.54 12.78
C THR A 127 -10.62 21.03 12.81
N GLU A 128 -10.04 21.01 14.02
CA GLU A 128 -8.74 20.39 14.29
C GLU A 128 -8.84 18.87 14.55
N GLU A 129 -10.03 18.27 14.32
CA GLU A 129 -10.22 16.82 14.32
C GLU A 129 -9.67 16.24 13.01
N HIS A 130 -8.35 16.11 12.93
CA HIS A 130 -7.67 15.65 11.72
C HIS A 130 -8.00 14.20 11.43
N VAL A 131 -8.50 13.92 10.23
CA VAL A 131 -8.74 12.55 9.76
C VAL A 131 -7.46 11.83 9.32
N ILE A 132 -6.37 12.59 9.12
CA ILE A 132 -5.10 12.11 8.59
C ILE A 132 -3.91 12.76 9.29
N HIS A 133 -2.89 11.94 9.54
CA HIS A 133 -1.53 12.32 9.91
C HIS A 133 -0.56 11.81 8.83
N GLY A 134 0.70 12.23 8.87
CA GLY A 134 1.73 11.72 7.98
C GLY A 134 3.09 12.31 8.33
N SER A 135 4.14 11.63 7.88
CA SER A 135 5.52 11.97 8.20
C SER A 135 5.91 13.39 7.77
N ASP A 136 6.68 14.06 8.61
CA ASP A 136 7.40 15.28 8.25
C ASP A 136 8.79 14.94 7.69
N PHE A 137 9.42 13.87 8.17
CA PHE A 137 10.73 13.37 7.72
C PHE A 137 10.83 11.85 7.77
N GLU A 138 11.78 11.29 7.00
CA GLU A 138 11.85 9.85 6.69
C GLU A 138 12.09 8.95 7.92
N SER A 139 12.76 9.43 8.98
CA SER A 139 12.94 8.61 10.19
C SER A 139 11.63 8.34 10.94
N GLN A 140 10.59 9.16 10.76
CA GLN A 140 9.25 8.86 11.28
C GLN A 140 8.62 7.69 10.53
N THR A 141 8.86 7.58 9.22
CA THR A 141 8.44 6.41 8.42
C THR A 141 9.14 5.15 8.90
N ASN A 142 10.44 5.22 9.15
CA ASN A 142 11.21 4.11 9.74
C ASN A 142 10.62 3.65 11.09
N HIS A 143 10.29 4.61 11.96
CA HIS A 143 9.68 4.33 13.26
C HIS A 143 8.31 3.69 13.11
N MET A 144 7.46 4.21 12.22
CA MET A 144 6.13 3.67 11.96
C MET A 144 6.19 2.24 11.42
N LEU A 145 7.13 1.91 10.54
CA LEU A 145 7.32 0.52 10.08
C LEU A 145 7.63 -0.42 11.25
N LYS A 146 8.56 -0.03 12.13
CA LYS A 146 8.94 -0.81 13.31
C LYS A 146 7.79 -0.94 14.31
N LEU A 147 7.03 0.15 14.51
CA LEU A 147 5.83 0.17 15.34
C LEU A 147 4.80 -0.87 14.88
N LEU A 148 4.67 -1.08 13.57
CA LEU A 148 3.73 -2.02 12.95
C LEU A 148 4.31 -3.44 12.77
N GLY A 149 5.48 -3.73 13.34
CA GLY A 149 6.09 -5.07 13.33
C GLY A 149 7.01 -5.36 12.13
N CYS A 150 7.33 -4.37 11.30
CA CYS A 150 8.40 -4.48 10.30
C CYS A 150 9.73 -4.08 10.96
N GLU A 151 10.40 -5.03 11.62
CA GLU A 151 11.58 -4.78 12.45
C GLU A 151 12.75 -4.13 11.67
N GLU A 152 12.89 -4.47 10.40
CA GLU A 152 13.91 -3.95 9.49
C GLU A 152 13.67 -2.46 9.10
N GLY A 153 12.48 -1.92 9.41
CA GLY A 153 12.16 -0.53 9.11
C GLY A 153 12.26 -0.23 7.60
N LEU A 154 12.95 0.86 7.23
CA LEU A 154 13.07 1.28 5.83
C LEU A 154 13.80 0.28 4.93
N GLU A 155 14.70 -0.54 5.48
CA GLU A 155 15.41 -1.56 4.71
C GLU A 155 14.43 -2.57 4.08
N TYR A 156 13.29 -2.81 4.74
CA TYR A 156 12.22 -3.63 4.21
C TYR A 156 11.63 -3.08 2.90
N LEU A 157 11.36 -1.77 2.84
CA LEU A 157 10.80 -1.12 1.65
C LEU A 157 11.85 -0.90 0.56
N ALA A 158 13.11 -0.67 0.94
CA ALA A 158 14.22 -0.46 0.02
C ALA A 158 14.76 -1.76 -0.60
N LYS A 159 14.30 -2.92 -0.12
CA LYS A 159 14.74 -4.21 -0.63
C LYS A 159 14.42 -4.35 -2.12
N VAL A 160 15.43 -4.74 -2.89
CA VAL A 160 15.33 -5.09 -4.30
C VAL A 160 15.50 -6.61 -4.42
N PRO A 161 14.41 -7.40 -4.55
CA PRO A 161 14.51 -8.85 -4.56
C PRO A 161 15.22 -9.40 -5.80
N ASN A 162 15.17 -8.66 -6.91
CA ASN A 162 15.88 -8.98 -8.14
C ASN A 162 16.33 -7.70 -8.85
N PRO A 163 17.59 -7.59 -9.32
CA PRO A 163 18.09 -6.38 -9.97
C PRO A 163 17.74 -6.26 -11.46
N VAL A 164 17.15 -7.30 -12.07
CA VAL A 164 16.89 -7.38 -13.53
C VAL A 164 15.42 -7.17 -13.87
N ILE A 165 14.52 -7.73 -13.06
CA ILE A 165 13.07 -7.62 -13.25
C ILE A 165 12.43 -6.90 -12.08
N GLU A 166 11.32 -6.22 -12.32
CA GLU A 166 10.57 -5.55 -11.27
C GLU A 166 9.87 -6.60 -10.39
N VAL A 167 10.16 -6.57 -9.10
CA VAL A 167 9.61 -7.49 -8.11
C VAL A 167 9.25 -6.70 -6.85
N PRO A 168 8.03 -6.86 -6.30
CA PRO A 168 7.67 -6.22 -5.03
C PRO A 168 8.62 -6.59 -3.90
N HIS A 169 8.98 -5.61 -3.06
CA HIS A 169 9.95 -5.74 -1.96
C HIS A 169 9.67 -6.89 -0.98
N HIS A 170 8.40 -7.28 -0.82
CA HIS A 170 7.97 -8.35 0.07
C HIS A 170 8.27 -9.77 -0.46
N ILE A 171 8.60 -9.93 -1.75
CA ILE A 171 9.02 -11.21 -2.33
C ILE A 171 10.44 -11.55 -1.85
N PHE A 172 10.73 -12.84 -1.66
CA PHE A 172 12.07 -13.31 -1.29
C PHE A 172 13.10 -12.94 -2.37
N THR A 173 14.36 -12.76 -1.98
CA THR A 173 15.44 -12.45 -2.93
C THR A 173 15.80 -13.68 -3.75
N PHE A 174 15.97 -13.52 -5.06
CA PHE A 174 16.41 -14.59 -5.96
C PHE A 174 17.28 -14.04 -7.09
N ASP A 175 18.28 -14.82 -7.50
CA ASP A 175 19.20 -14.50 -8.61
C ASP A 175 18.91 -15.33 -9.87
N ARG A 176 18.21 -16.46 -9.72
CA ARG A 176 17.93 -17.40 -10.79
C ARG A 176 16.45 -17.47 -11.10
N PHE A 177 16.11 -17.17 -12.34
CA PHE A 177 14.79 -17.38 -12.91
C PHE A 177 14.93 -17.69 -14.40
N ARG A 178 13.84 -18.14 -15.02
CA ARG A 178 13.77 -18.36 -16.47
C ARG A 178 12.55 -17.66 -17.02
N ILE A 179 12.75 -16.85 -18.05
CA ILE A 179 11.64 -16.32 -18.84
C ILE A 179 11.08 -17.44 -19.71
N ARG A 180 9.78 -17.73 -19.58
CA ARG A 180 9.10 -18.81 -20.32
C ARG A 180 7.70 -18.41 -20.72
N SER A 181 7.25 -18.93 -21.85
CA SER A 181 5.83 -18.97 -22.16
C SER A 181 5.14 -20.02 -21.30
N VAL A 182 4.08 -19.64 -20.58
CA VAL A 182 3.25 -20.54 -19.78
C VAL A 182 1.83 -20.54 -20.33
N LYS A 183 1.17 -21.70 -20.28
CA LYS A 183 -0.23 -21.81 -20.71
C LYS A 183 -1.14 -21.30 -19.61
N THR A 184 -2.14 -20.50 -19.96
CA THR A 184 -3.17 -20.00 -19.04
C THR A 184 -3.86 -21.10 -18.25
N SER A 185 -4.09 -22.26 -18.89
CA SER A 185 -4.69 -23.44 -18.26
C SER A 185 -3.81 -24.10 -17.19
N GLU A 186 -2.51 -23.78 -17.17
CA GLU A 186 -1.54 -24.33 -16.22
C GLU A 186 -1.22 -23.34 -15.09
N VAL A 187 -1.87 -22.16 -15.05
CA VAL A 187 -1.61 -21.10 -14.08
C VAL A 187 -2.63 -21.14 -12.94
N TYR A 188 -2.12 -21.14 -11.71
CA TYR A 188 -2.87 -21.21 -10.47
C TYR A 188 -2.51 -20.05 -9.55
N CYS A 189 -3.44 -19.66 -8.70
CA CYS A 189 -3.27 -18.61 -7.70
C CYS A 189 -3.56 -19.18 -6.31
N ASN A 190 -2.84 -18.68 -5.31
CA ASN A 190 -3.18 -18.92 -3.92
C ASN A 190 -4.17 -17.84 -3.46
N ILE A 191 -5.41 -18.22 -3.20
CA ILE A 191 -6.48 -17.32 -2.76
C ILE A 191 -6.72 -17.51 -1.27
N LEU A 192 -6.71 -16.40 -0.53
CA LEU A 192 -6.96 -16.42 0.92
C LEU A 192 -8.40 -16.87 1.25
N ARG A 193 -8.52 -17.66 2.30
CA ARG A 193 -9.76 -18.11 2.95
C ARG A 193 -9.68 -17.83 4.45
N GLY A 194 -10.81 -17.96 5.14
CA GLY A 194 -10.90 -17.54 6.55
C GLY A 194 -10.92 -16.03 6.67
N ASP A 195 -10.35 -15.46 7.72
CA ASP A 195 -10.27 -14.01 8.00
C ASP A 195 -8.83 -13.57 8.31
N ALA A 196 -8.63 -12.47 9.03
CA ALA A 196 -7.28 -11.98 9.29
C ALA A 196 -6.56 -12.71 10.42
N GLU A 197 -7.31 -13.36 11.32
CA GLU A 197 -6.77 -14.05 12.48
C GLU A 197 -6.53 -15.53 12.16
N GLU A 198 -7.51 -16.15 11.50
CA GLU A 198 -7.43 -17.55 11.06
C GLU A 198 -7.62 -17.63 9.55
N TRP A 199 -6.55 -17.96 8.82
CA TRP A 199 -6.58 -18.03 7.37
C TRP A 199 -5.85 -19.24 6.79
N SER A 200 -6.26 -19.58 5.57
CA SER A 200 -5.60 -20.57 4.73
C SER A 200 -5.50 -20.05 3.29
N LYS A 201 -4.79 -20.80 2.44
CA LYS A 201 -4.66 -20.53 1.01
C LYS A 201 -5.27 -21.69 0.23
N ASP A 202 -6.26 -21.39 -0.59
CA ASP A 202 -6.78 -22.30 -1.59
C ASP A 202 -6.03 -22.08 -2.90
N ARG A 203 -5.48 -23.15 -3.46
CA ARG A 203 -4.88 -23.11 -4.79
C ARG A 203 -5.97 -23.29 -5.84
N LEU A 204 -6.22 -22.25 -6.64
CA LEU A 204 -7.26 -22.25 -7.68
C LEU A 204 -6.68 -21.95 -9.06
N PRO A 205 -7.23 -22.53 -10.15
CA PRO A 205 -6.95 -22.06 -11.50
C PRO A 205 -7.25 -20.57 -11.65
N ILE A 206 -6.46 -19.84 -12.46
CA ILE A 206 -6.64 -18.39 -12.64
C ILE A 206 -8.08 -18.00 -13.00
N LYS A 207 -8.74 -18.80 -13.84
CA LYS A 207 -10.13 -18.59 -14.31
C LYS A 207 -11.21 -18.82 -13.24
N GLU A 208 -10.85 -19.40 -12.10
CA GLU A 208 -11.75 -19.63 -10.97
C GLU A 208 -11.52 -18.63 -9.82
N THR A 209 -10.58 -17.71 -9.99
CA THR A 209 -10.29 -16.71 -8.97
C THR A 209 -11.36 -15.62 -8.93
N PRO A 210 -11.58 -14.98 -7.77
CA PRO A 210 -12.45 -13.80 -7.70
C PRO A 210 -11.96 -12.66 -8.60
N HIS A 211 -10.64 -12.53 -8.80
CA HIS A 211 -10.01 -11.54 -9.69
C HIS A 211 -10.45 -11.72 -11.15
N TYR A 212 -10.40 -12.94 -11.68
CA TYR A 212 -10.91 -13.22 -13.02
C TYR A 212 -12.43 -12.97 -13.11
N GLY A 213 -13.19 -13.44 -12.11
CA GLY A 213 -14.64 -13.20 -12.04
C GLY A 213 -15.01 -11.71 -12.07
N TYR A 214 -14.21 -10.87 -11.39
CA TYR A 214 -14.36 -9.42 -11.38
C TYR A 214 -14.33 -8.83 -12.79
N LEU A 215 -13.33 -9.21 -13.59
CA LEU A 215 -13.17 -8.77 -14.98
C LEU A 215 -14.26 -9.32 -15.91
N LYS A 216 -14.86 -10.47 -15.58
CA LYS A 216 -16.00 -11.04 -16.32
C LYS A 216 -17.35 -10.44 -15.89
N GLY A 217 -17.36 -9.44 -15.01
CA GLY A 217 -18.55 -8.70 -14.57
C GLY A 217 -19.13 -9.16 -13.23
N VAL A 218 -18.63 -10.25 -12.65
CA VAL A 218 -19.04 -10.73 -11.31
C VAL A 218 -18.17 -10.05 -10.25
N ARG A 219 -18.49 -8.79 -9.95
CA ARG A 219 -17.59 -7.90 -9.20
C ARG A 219 -17.58 -8.11 -7.67
N GLU A 220 -18.72 -8.44 -7.08
CA GLU A 220 -18.86 -8.46 -5.62
C GLU A 220 -17.94 -9.46 -4.88
N PRO A 221 -17.67 -10.68 -5.38
CA PRO A 221 -16.77 -11.61 -4.71
C PRO A 221 -15.36 -11.06 -4.46
N TYR A 222 -14.80 -10.34 -5.44
CA TYR A 222 -13.47 -9.73 -5.29
C TYR A 222 -13.49 -8.51 -4.37
N ARG A 223 -14.55 -7.69 -4.41
CA ARG A 223 -14.72 -6.57 -3.46
C ARG A 223 -14.80 -7.05 -2.02
N LEU A 224 -15.55 -8.14 -1.77
CA LEU A 224 -15.65 -8.75 -0.46
C LEU A 224 -14.32 -9.37 -0.03
N TYR A 225 -13.62 -10.04 -0.95
CA TYR A 225 -12.28 -10.56 -0.72
C TYR A 225 -11.31 -9.45 -0.28
N TRP A 226 -11.25 -8.35 -1.01
CA TRP A 226 -10.41 -7.21 -0.66
C TRP A 226 -10.86 -6.55 0.66
N LYS A 227 -12.17 -6.35 0.88
CA LYS A 227 -12.68 -5.81 2.16
C LYS A 227 -12.25 -6.65 3.36
N LYS A 228 -12.14 -7.97 3.19
CA LYS A 228 -11.77 -8.90 4.26
C LYS A 228 -10.27 -8.88 4.58
N PHE A 229 -9.43 -8.86 3.55
CA PHE A 229 -7.99 -9.08 3.68
C PHE A 229 -7.11 -7.85 3.37
N GLY A 230 -7.65 -6.83 2.71
CA GLY A 230 -6.99 -5.59 2.34
C GLY A 230 -6.43 -4.85 3.56
N GLY A 231 -5.16 -4.48 3.48
CA GLY A 231 -4.39 -3.89 4.56
C GLY A 231 -4.00 -4.86 5.69
N LYS A 232 -4.48 -6.10 5.67
CA LYS A 232 -4.22 -7.08 6.74
C LYS A 232 -3.28 -8.19 6.27
N LEU A 233 -3.69 -8.88 5.21
CA LEU A 233 -2.90 -9.93 4.55
C LEU A 233 -2.56 -9.55 3.09
N LEU A 234 -3.36 -8.67 2.48
CA LEU A 234 -3.09 -8.07 1.17
C LEU A 234 -2.57 -6.66 1.41
N LEU A 235 -1.25 -6.49 1.30
CA LEU A 235 -0.56 -5.29 1.76
C LEU A 235 -0.15 -4.34 0.65
N ASP A 236 -0.18 -4.75 -0.62
CA ASP A 236 0.09 -3.84 -1.74
C ASP A 236 -1.16 -3.07 -2.15
N ASP A 237 -0.99 -2.09 -3.05
CA ASP A 237 -2.09 -1.29 -3.60
C ASP A 237 -2.94 -2.05 -4.64
N HIS A 238 -3.45 -3.21 -4.23
CA HIS A 238 -4.31 -4.07 -5.04
C HIS A 238 -5.79 -3.83 -4.75
N THR A 239 -6.21 -2.56 -4.72
CA THR A 239 -7.63 -2.18 -4.54
C THR A 239 -8.47 -2.57 -5.77
N PRO A 240 -9.80 -2.77 -5.62
CA PRO A 240 -10.69 -2.96 -6.77
C PRO A 240 -10.62 -1.83 -7.81
N GLU A 241 -10.47 -0.60 -7.34
CA GLU A 241 -10.33 0.58 -8.17
C GLU A 241 -8.98 0.61 -8.91
N GLY A 242 -7.88 0.28 -8.22
CA GLY A 242 -6.57 0.11 -8.85
C GLY A 242 -6.58 -1.03 -9.87
N PHE A 243 -7.37 -2.07 -9.64
CA PHE A 243 -7.54 -3.15 -10.60
C PHE A 243 -8.36 -2.72 -11.83
N ASP A 244 -9.43 -1.94 -11.65
CA ASP A 244 -10.18 -1.33 -12.77
C ASP A 244 -9.28 -0.42 -13.60
N GLN A 245 -8.44 0.41 -12.96
CA GLN A 245 -7.48 1.30 -13.65
C GLN A 245 -6.45 0.51 -14.44
N LEU A 246 -5.83 -0.50 -13.81
CA LEU A 246 -4.89 -1.38 -14.51
C LEU A 246 -5.57 -2.05 -15.71
N ALA A 247 -6.74 -2.64 -15.53
CA ALA A 247 -7.44 -3.36 -16.60
C ALA A 247 -7.86 -2.48 -17.79
N GLY A 248 -7.97 -1.16 -17.62
CA GLY A 248 -8.40 -0.23 -18.67
C GLY A 248 -7.40 -0.08 -19.81
N ASP A 249 -6.12 0.09 -19.48
CA ASP A 249 -5.05 0.44 -20.44
C ASP A 249 -3.83 -0.49 -20.35
N PHE A 250 -3.95 -1.65 -19.69
CA PHE A 250 -2.82 -2.56 -19.51
C PHE A 250 -2.49 -3.35 -20.77
N ASP A 251 -1.26 -3.14 -21.26
CA ASP A 251 -0.63 -3.98 -22.26
C ASP A 251 0.62 -4.64 -21.66
N TYR A 252 0.68 -5.97 -21.75
CA TYR A 252 1.61 -6.75 -20.95
C TYR A 252 3.03 -6.71 -21.51
N LEU A 253 3.99 -6.31 -20.67
CA LEU A 253 5.39 -6.10 -21.01
C LEU A 253 5.61 -5.00 -22.07
N MET A 254 4.63 -4.13 -22.25
CA MET A 254 4.73 -2.89 -23.02
C MET A 254 4.93 -1.72 -22.05
N PRO A 255 5.50 -0.58 -22.51
CA PRO A 255 5.78 0.56 -21.64
C PRO A 255 4.56 0.98 -20.81
N PRO A 256 4.69 1.19 -19.48
CA PRO A 256 5.93 1.18 -18.67
C PRO A 256 6.24 -0.16 -17.95
N TYR A 257 5.70 -1.29 -18.41
CA TYR A 257 5.73 -2.58 -17.72
C TYR A 257 6.77 -3.58 -18.27
N GLU A 258 7.78 -3.12 -19.01
CA GLU A 258 8.70 -3.97 -19.76
C GLU A 258 9.46 -5.00 -18.89
N THR A 259 9.60 -4.71 -17.60
CA THR A 259 10.26 -5.57 -16.61
C THR A 259 9.31 -6.13 -15.56
N SER A 260 8.01 -5.82 -15.63
CA SER A 260 6.98 -6.23 -14.65
C SER A 260 6.37 -7.60 -14.99
N TYR A 261 7.23 -8.62 -15.09
CA TYR A 261 6.80 -9.99 -15.38
C TYR A 261 5.80 -10.52 -14.35
N ILE A 262 4.87 -11.37 -14.78
CA ILE A 262 4.13 -12.24 -13.86
C ILE A 262 5.14 -13.26 -13.31
N LEU A 263 5.29 -13.27 -11.99
CA LEU A 263 6.23 -14.15 -11.29
C LEU A 263 5.52 -15.43 -10.91
N VAL A 264 6.09 -16.58 -11.28
CA VAL A 264 5.52 -17.89 -10.98
C VAL A 264 6.58 -18.86 -10.47
N GLU A 265 6.15 -19.82 -9.67
CA GLU A 265 6.94 -20.99 -9.30
C GLU A 265 6.31 -22.25 -9.90
N LYS A 266 7.15 -23.25 -10.21
CA LYS A 266 6.63 -24.55 -10.62
C LYS A 266 6.12 -25.30 -9.39
N SER A 267 4.84 -25.69 -9.42
CA SER A 267 4.24 -26.42 -8.29
C SER A 267 4.55 -27.91 -8.35
N SER A 268 4.79 -28.53 -7.19
CA SER A 268 4.85 -29.99 -7.04
C SER A 268 3.52 -30.67 -7.39
N LEU A 269 2.40 -29.95 -7.28
CA LEU A 269 1.06 -30.41 -7.67
C LEU A 269 0.80 -30.28 -9.18
N GLY A 270 1.79 -29.82 -9.96
CA GLY A 270 1.69 -29.58 -11.39
C GLY A 270 1.28 -28.15 -11.74
N GLY A 271 1.69 -27.69 -12.93
CA GLY A 271 1.49 -26.32 -13.39
C GLY A 271 2.36 -25.29 -12.66
N TYR A 272 1.92 -24.04 -12.71
CA TYR A 272 2.63 -22.86 -12.19
C TYR A 272 1.74 -22.14 -11.18
N THR A 273 2.28 -21.84 -10.01
CA THR A 273 1.60 -21.03 -9.00
C THR A 273 2.13 -19.61 -9.07
N ILE A 274 1.25 -18.61 -9.13
CA ILE A 274 1.63 -17.20 -9.12
C ILE A 274 2.19 -16.81 -7.75
N LEU A 275 3.36 -16.19 -7.76
CA LEU A 275 3.98 -15.52 -6.62
C LEU A 275 3.67 -14.02 -6.62
N ASP A 276 3.66 -13.39 -7.79
CA ASP A 276 3.29 -11.98 -7.99
C ASP A 276 2.60 -11.77 -9.36
N GLY A 277 1.70 -10.80 -9.43
CA GLY A 277 1.04 -10.41 -10.68
C GLY A 277 -0.32 -11.07 -10.93
N VAL A 278 -1.06 -11.43 -9.88
CA VAL A 278 -2.41 -12.04 -10.00
C VAL A 278 -3.36 -11.14 -10.82
N HIS A 279 -3.31 -9.82 -10.65
CA HIS A 279 -4.12 -8.89 -11.45
C HIS A 279 -3.75 -8.94 -12.93
N ARG A 280 -2.45 -8.83 -13.25
CA ARG A 280 -1.91 -8.91 -14.62
C ARG A 280 -2.31 -10.23 -15.29
N ALA A 281 -2.12 -11.36 -14.59
CA ALA A 281 -2.52 -12.68 -15.06
C ALA A 281 -4.04 -12.80 -15.28
N SER A 282 -4.85 -12.20 -14.41
CA SER A 282 -6.31 -12.19 -14.54
C SER A 282 -6.77 -11.40 -15.77
N ILE A 283 -6.13 -10.26 -16.06
CA ILE A 283 -6.40 -9.44 -17.25
C ILE A 283 -6.11 -10.22 -18.52
N LEU A 284 -4.94 -10.85 -18.60
CA LEU A 284 -4.57 -11.68 -19.74
C LEU A 284 -5.54 -12.86 -19.90
N ALA A 285 -5.91 -13.52 -18.80
CA ALA A 285 -6.87 -14.63 -18.81
C ALA A 285 -8.24 -14.19 -19.35
N ALA A 286 -8.74 -13.05 -18.86
CA ALA A 286 -10.04 -12.49 -19.23
C ALA A 286 -10.08 -12.03 -20.69
N SER A 287 -8.93 -11.59 -21.22
CA SER A 287 -8.72 -11.19 -22.62
C SER A 287 -8.57 -12.38 -23.57
N GLY A 288 -8.61 -13.62 -23.06
CA GLY A 288 -8.54 -14.84 -23.88
C GLY A 288 -7.13 -15.22 -24.31
N VAL A 289 -6.09 -14.62 -23.74
CA VAL A 289 -4.70 -15.00 -24.02
C VAL A 289 -4.46 -16.42 -23.50
N GLU A 290 -4.08 -17.35 -24.38
CA GLU A 290 -3.88 -18.76 -24.03
C GLU A 290 -2.47 -19.06 -23.51
N MET A 291 -1.50 -18.25 -23.91
CA MET A 291 -0.11 -18.36 -23.50
C MET A 291 0.48 -16.97 -23.28
N TRP A 292 1.20 -16.80 -22.17
CA TRP A 292 1.90 -15.56 -21.88
C TRP A 292 3.27 -15.81 -21.29
N ILE A 293 4.15 -14.82 -21.44
CA ILE A 293 5.51 -14.84 -20.91
C ILE A 293 5.43 -14.68 -19.38
N ALA A 294 6.22 -15.43 -18.63
CA ALA A 294 6.32 -15.32 -17.18
C ALA A 294 7.78 -15.50 -16.72
N ALA A 295 8.12 -14.91 -15.59
CA ALA A 295 9.38 -15.21 -14.89
C ALA A 295 9.15 -16.42 -13.98
N VAL A 296 9.76 -17.55 -14.33
CA VAL A 296 9.68 -18.80 -13.56
C VAL A 296 10.84 -18.85 -12.58
N VAL A 297 10.56 -18.70 -11.30
CA VAL A 297 11.52 -18.87 -10.21
C VAL A 297 11.75 -20.36 -9.98
N GLY A 298 13.01 -20.73 -9.77
CA GLY A 298 13.46 -22.12 -9.62
C GLY A 298 14.00 -22.42 -8.24
#